data_AF-A0A935UYH7-F1
#
_entry.id   AF-A0A935UYH7-F1
#
_cell.length_a   1.000
_cell.length_b   1.000
_cell.length_c   1.000
_cell.angle_alpha   90.00
_cell.angle_beta   90.00
_cell.angle_gamma   90.00
#
_symmetry.space_group_name_H-M   'P 1'
#
loop_
_entity.id
_entity.type
_entity.pdbx_description
1 polymer ?
#
loop_
_entity_poly.entity_id
_entity_poly.type
_entity_poly.pdbx_seq_one_letter_code
_entity_poly.pdbx_strand_id
1 'polypeptide(L)'
;MRLITLQTWLWFFFSAEAHAGYSLDVELLRSTLAAGTPPGVDSPLIAGQGSVRVGAVYQYERDPVILYKFNEEVGALVVNRRVLQVGASWDASDRLSLRASLPMAVDGGAEVSEEDALTMGHEGAGLGDLSVGGRVKLAEAGPLTLGLHADAYAPTGKREAYLGEGTLRVKAGISGMVEVGPALLVADGAYAGRRTDDTGLDYKIEPTFDLNLGAVVGLWPDRLNLTAALLTRGGASSLSTRGGRSGEGLIGAQIFPGDGSSQWDLGVGKGIADGVGSTAFRYYVAYTWVRPPDAPPPPPPESQIKVTEQPPEEIVPEQIEVEELPPPEWKPDELARIQQDQIVIRDPINFEFGTDTILPESMATLEAVAKILHDHAEIGHIVIEGHASEEGSFAYNYDLSNLRARAIWKGLILAGVHPSRMSYRGMSEVVPKTAGTDEASLATNRRVEFHIVERFTPEEGYPVYPAEVLAPWSGETVKITQPKQPEVIVAPPPKTTEEMLEELLNPNNFRDDDEEEDEEAPKPEESP
;
A
#
# COMPACT_ATOMS: atom_id res chain seq x y z
N MET A 1 80.95 33.02 -9.57
CA MET A 1 80.08 33.81 -10.46
C MET A 1 78.87 32.95 -10.79
N ARG A 2 77.70 33.28 -10.22
CA ARG A 2 76.32 32.76 -10.48
C ARG A 2 76.14 31.23 -10.36
N LEU A 3 75.80 30.66 -9.20
CA LEU A 3 74.44 30.62 -8.60
C LEU A 3 73.35 30.43 -9.67
N ILE A 4 73.27 29.21 -10.19
CA ILE A 4 72.06 28.68 -10.85
C ILE A 4 71.28 28.00 -9.73
N THR A 5 70.28 28.72 -9.24
CA THR A 5 69.37 28.30 -8.18
C THR A 5 68.56 27.10 -8.62
N LEU A 6 68.42 26.17 -7.69
CA LEU A 6 67.64 24.94 -7.71
C LEU A 6 66.12 25.25 -7.73
N GLN A 7 65.64 26.02 -8.72
CA GLN A 7 64.27 26.56 -8.74
C GLN A 7 63.48 26.24 -10.02
N THR A 8 64.03 25.41 -10.92
CA THR A 8 63.36 25.07 -12.19
C THR A 8 63.00 23.58 -12.33
N TRP A 9 63.14 22.79 -11.26
CA TRP A 9 62.75 21.37 -11.25
C TRP A 9 61.75 21.00 -10.13
N LEU A 10 61.29 21.99 -9.35
CA LEU A 10 60.28 21.81 -8.29
C LEU A 10 58.93 22.48 -8.60
N TRP A 11 58.70 22.84 -9.87
CA TRP A 11 57.41 23.37 -10.38
C TRP A 11 56.60 22.34 -11.19
N PHE A 12 57.16 21.15 -11.46
CA PHE A 12 56.48 20.11 -12.24
C PHE A 12 55.75 19.06 -11.40
N PHE A 13 55.79 19.16 -10.06
CA PHE A 13 55.19 18.17 -9.15
C PHE A 13 54.25 18.77 -8.09
N PHE A 14 53.92 20.06 -8.18
CA PHE A 14 52.83 20.67 -7.42
C PHE A 14 52.01 21.53 -8.38
N SER A 15 50.69 21.34 -8.36
CA SER A 15 49.66 22.00 -9.19
C SER A 15 49.43 21.41 -10.59
N ALA A 16 48.92 20.18 -10.61
CA ALA A 16 47.83 19.83 -11.50
C ALA A 16 46.69 19.27 -10.65
N GLU A 17 46.08 20.12 -9.81
CA GLU A 17 44.67 19.93 -9.50
C GLU A 17 43.95 20.09 -10.84
N ALA A 18 43.62 18.96 -11.47
CA ALA A 18 42.64 18.93 -12.53
C ALA A 18 41.40 19.62 -11.97
N HIS A 19 41.15 20.84 -12.41
CA HIS A 19 39.97 21.58 -11.99
C HIS A 19 38.79 20.82 -12.61
N ALA A 20 38.01 20.07 -11.85
CA ALA A 20 36.73 19.60 -12.38
C ALA A 20 35.88 20.83 -12.72
N GLY A 21 35.42 20.89 -13.97
CA GLY A 21 34.81 22.07 -14.56
C GLY A 21 33.67 22.68 -13.72
N TYR A 22 32.76 21.87 -13.15
CA TYR A 22 31.60 22.38 -12.41
C TYR A 22 31.12 21.41 -11.31
N SER A 23 30.61 21.93 -10.19
CA SER A 23 29.90 21.15 -9.17
C SER A 23 28.44 20.94 -9.60
N LEU A 24 28.13 19.76 -10.13
CA LEU A 24 26.82 19.48 -10.70
C LEU A 24 26.31 18.11 -10.25
N ASP A 25 25.07 18.06 -9.76
CA ASP A 25 24.38 16.81 -9.52
C ASP A 25 23.58 16.37 -10.75
N VAL A 26 24.08 15.34 -11.43
CA VAL A 26 23.48 14.78 -12.64
C VAL A 26 22.52 13.63 -12.34
N GLU A 27 22.36 13.24 -11.07
CA GLU A 27 21.61 12.04 -10.72
C GLU A 27 20.10 12.25 -10.84
N LEU A 28 19.46 11.44 -11.71
CA LEU A 28 18.01 11.40 -11.86
C LEU A 28 17.36 10.36 -10.97
N LEU A 29 17.97 9.18 -10.81
CA LEU A 29 17.38 8.09 -10.04
C LEU A 29 17.89 8.16 -8.60
N ARG A 30 16.99 8.48 -7.68
CA ARG A 30 17.28 8.52 -6.25
C ARG A 30 16.27 7.68 -5.51
N SER A 31 16.75 6.88 -4.56
CA SER A 31 15.86 6.23 -3.61
C SER A 31 15.09 7.29 -2.83
N THR A 32 13.78 7.22 -2.91
CA THR A 32 12.88 8.03 -2.09
C THR A 32 12.65 7.36 -0.73
N LEU A 33 13.03 6.08 -0.57
CA LEU A 33 12.69 5.24 0.58
C LEU A 33 11.18 5.26 0.86
N ALA A 34 10.38 5.44 -0.20
CA ALA A 34 8.94 5.22 -0.18
C ALA A 34 8.67 3.73 -0.45
N ALA A 35 7.74 3.14 0.28
CA ALA A 35 7.38 1.74 0.06
C ALA A 35 6.50 1.59 -1.18
N GLY A 36 6.65 0.48 -1.90
CA GLY A 36 5.71 0.09 -2.96
C GLY A 36 5.64 0.98 -4.20
N THR A 37 6.55 1.96 -4.37
CA THR A 37 6.64 2.79 -5.57
C THR A 37 7.96 2.55 -6.31
N PRO A 38 8.04 2.82 -7.62
CA PRO A 38 9.29 2.70 -8.35
C PRO A 38 10.35 3.63 -7.76
N PRO A 39 11.62 3.19 -7.69
CA PRO A 39 12.73 4.06 -7.33
C PRO A 39 12.72 5.37 -8.16
N GLY A 40 13.02 6.51 -7.53
CA GLY A 40 13.05 7.81 -8.19
C GLY A 40 11.73 8.59 -8.18
N VAL A 41 10.58 7.93 -7.94
CA VAL A 41 9.27 8.60 -7.84
C VAL A 41 8.87 8.74 -6.38
N ASP A 42 8.63 9.96 -5.92
CA ASP A 42 8.21 10.20 -4.53
C ASP A 42 6.72 9.93 -4.36
N SER A 43 6.34 9.56 -3.15
CA SER A 43 4.95 9.21 -2.84
C SER A 43 4.55 9.72 -1.46
N PRO A 44 3.24 9.94 -1.24
CA PRO A 44 2.72 10.33 0.06
C PRO A 44 2.57 9.14 1.03
N LEU A 45 2.99 7.93 0.62
CA LEU A 45 2.79 6.72 1.39
C LEU A 45 3.64 6.72 2.67
N ILE A 46 2.99 6.36 3.78
CA ILE A 46 3.58 6.21 5.11
C ILE A 46 3.16 4.83 5.62
N ALA A 47 4.12 4.00 6.04
CA ALA A 47 3.85 2.62 6.43
C ALA A 47 3.18 2.49 7.82
N GLY A 48 3.25 3.55 8.63
CA GLY A 48 2.62 3.66 9.95
C GLY A 48 3.61 4.19 10.98
N GLN A 49 3.09 4.80 12.05
CA GLN A 49 3.91 5.38 13.11
C GLN A 49 4.95 4.38 13.67
N GLY A 50 6.20 4.84 13.74
CA GLY A 50 7.31 4.04 14.26
C GLY A 50 8.02 3.18 13.21
N SER A 51 7.49 3.08 11.99
CA SER A 51 8.12 2.31 10.92
C SER A 51 9.49 2.89 10.58
N VAL A 52 10.45 2.00 10.35
CA VAL A 52 11.81 2.37 9.92
C VAL A 52 12.11 1.66 8.62
N ARG A 53 12.67 2.38 7.65
CA ARG A 53 13.18 1.78 6.41
C ARG A 53 14.66 2.08 6.28
N VAL A 54 15.42 1.08 5.86
CA VAL A 54 16.83 1.22 5.51
C VAL A 54 17.01 0.63 4.13
N GLY A 55 17.62 1.39 3.22
CA GLY A 55 17.74 0.97 1.83
C GLY A 55 19.08 1.30 1.22
N ALA A 56 19.43 0.53 0.19
CA ALA A 56 20.56 0.75 -0.67
C ALA A 56 20.14 0.61 -2.14
N VAL A 57 20.61 1.50 -3.00
CA VAL A 57 20.43 1.42 -4.45
C VAL A 57 21.80 1.44 -5.09
N TYR A 58 22.13 0.34 -5.77
CA TYR A 58 23.28 0.28 -6.67
C TYR A 58 22.79 0.46 -8.10
N GLN A 59 23.50 1.28 -8.88
CA GLN A 59 23.18 1.49 -10.28
C GLN A 59 24.45 1.66 -11.12
N TYR A 60 24.32 1.28 -12.38
CA TYR A 60 25.31 1.50 -13.41
C TYR A 60 24.70 2.34 -14.51
N GLU A 61 25.48 3.28 -15.03
CA GLU A 61 25.07 4.24 -16.04
C GLU A 61 26.13 4.29 -17.14
N ARG A 62 25.66 4.35 -18.38
CA ARG A 62 26.49 4.59 -19.55
C ARG A 62 26.20 5.98 -20.11
N ASP A 63 27.27 6.71 -20.37
CA ASP A 63 27.27 8.07 -20.93
C ASP A 63 26.34 9.06 -20.16
N PRO A 64 26.36 9.11 -18.81
CA PRO A 64 25.47 9.99 -18.04
C PRO A 64 25.76 11.48 -18.21
N VAL A 65 26.96 11.84 -18.67
CA VAL A 65 27.39 13.23 -18.84
C VAL A 65 27.95 13.41 -20.25
N ILE A 66 27.14 13.99 -21.13
CA ILE A 66 27.51 14.30 -22.52
C ILE A 66 27.76 15.80 -22.63
N LEU A 67 28.88 16.17 -23.25
CA LEU A 67 29.26 17.55 -23.50
C LEU A 67 28.68 18.03 -24.83
N TYR A 68 27.95 19.14 -24.78
CA TYR A 68 27.46 19.86 -25.95
C TYR A 68 28.13 21.24 -26.02
N LYS A 69 28.60 21.61 -27.21
CA LYS A 69 29.14 22.94 -27.50
C LYS A 69 28.41 23.47 -28.74
N PHE A 70 27.73 24.61 -28.60
CA PHE A 70 26.99 25.25 -29.71
C PHE A 70 25.97 24.32 -30.39
N ASN A 71 25.29 23.51 -29.59
CA ASN A 71 24.27 22.53 -29.97
C ASN A 71 24.79 21.33 -30.77
N GLU A 72 26.12 21.14 -30.82
CA GLU A 72 26.78 19.96 -31.37
C GLU A 72 27.32 19.07 -30.24
N GLU A 73 27.14 17.76 -30.38
CA GLU A 73 27.65 16.77 -29.45
C GLU A 73 29.16 16.64 -29.61
N VAL A 74 29.89 16.86 -28.52
CA VAL A 74 31.35 16.71 -28.48
C VAL A 74 31.75 15.30 -28.07
N GLY A 75 31.03 14.72 -27.09
CA GLY A 75 31.27 13.37 -26.58
C GLY A 75 31.02 13.26 -25.07
N ALA A 76 31.20 12.06 -24.52
CA ALA A 76 30.95 11.79 -23.11
C ALA A 76 32.11 12.25 -22.21
N LEU A 77 31.81 13.06 -21.19
CA LEU A 77 32.76 13.41 -20.12
C LEU A 77 32.93 12.28 -19.10
N VAL A 78 31.90 11.46 -18.94
CA VAL A 78 31.89 10.25 -18.13
C VAL A 78 31.24 9.16 -18.96
N VAL A 79 32.00 8.12 -19.31
CA VAL A 79 31.51 7.00 -20.14
C VAL A 79 30.81 5.95 -19.28
N ASN A 80 31.40 5.61 -18.14
CA ASN A 80 30.87 4.60 -17.24
C ASN A 80 30.80 5.17 -15.84
N ARG A 81 29.65 5.01 -15.21
CA ARG A 81 29.45 5.41 -13.82
C ARG A 81 28.78 4.30 -13.04
N ARG A 82 29.19 4.15 -11.78
CA ARG A 82 28.55 3.29 -10.79
C ARG A 82 28.20 4.12 -9.59
N VAL A 83 26.94 4.10 -9.17
CA VAL A 83 26.48 4.84 -8.00
C VAL A 83 25.94 3.85 -6.96
N LEU A 84 26.33 4.04 -5.71
CA LEU A 84 25.71 3.42 -4.54
C LEU A 84 25.11 4.51 -3.66
N GLN A 85 23.80 4.49 -3.52
CA GLN A 85 23.09 5.33 -2.57
C GLN A 85 22.64 4.49 -1.39
N VAL A 86 22.92 4.95 -0.18
CA VAL A 86 22.37 4.37 1.06
C VAL A 86 21.50 5.39 1.77
N GLY A 87 20.47 4.93 2.46
CA GLY A 87 19.62 5.83 3.21
C GLY A 87 18.71 5.14 4.21
N ALA A 88 18.10 5.95 5.05
CA ALA A 88 17.10 5.51 6.00
C ALA A 88 15.93 6.49 6.07
N SER A 89 14.74 5.99 6.38
CA SER A 89 13.57 6.81 6.69
C SER A 89 12.87 6.30 7.94
N TRP A 90 12.21 7.22 8.63
CA TRP A 90 11.47 6.96 9.86
C TRP A 90 10.12 7.66 9.78
N ASP A 91 9.07 6.88 9.95
CA ASP A 91 7.69 7.36 9.98
C ASP A 91 7.38 7.84 11.40
N ALA A 92 7.64 9.14 11.65
CA ALA A 92 7.47 9.76 12.97
C ALA A 92 6.00 9.78 13.43
N SER A 93 5.05 9.77 12.49
CA SER A 93 3.62 9.62 12.72
C SER A 93 2.94 9.03 11.48
N ASP A 94 1.64 8.79 11.52
CA ASP A 94 0.86 8.35 10.35
C ASP A 94 0.73 9.40 9.25
N ARG A 95 1.29 10.61 9.46
CA ARG A 95 1.28 11.71 8.51
C ARG A 95 2.65 12.28 8.20
N LEU A 96 3.68 12.02 9.00
CA LEU A 96 5.01 12.58 8.80
C LEU A 96 6.06 11.46 8.73
N SER A 97 6.88 11.51 7.68
CA SER A 97 8.06 10.65 7.54
C SER A 97 9.29 11.50 7.29
N LEU A 98 10.39 11.16 7.95
CA LEU A 98 11.69 11.81 7.82
C LEU A 98 12.65 10.87 7.11
N ARG A 99 13.56 11.40 6.30
CA ARG A 99 14.54 10.61 5.56
C ARG A 99 15.91 11.26 5.49
N ALA A 100 16.93 10.44 5.36
CA ALA A 100 18.29 10.86 5.04
C ALA A 100 18.93 9.88 4.07
N SER A 101 19.77 10.39 3.16
CA SER A 101 20.51 9.55 2.22
C SER A 101 21.86 10.11 1.84
N LEU A 102 22.79 9.22 1.48
CA LEU A 102 24.14 9.55 1.05
C LEU A 102 24.48 8.75 -0.22
N PRO A 103 24.72 9.43 -1.35
CA PRO A 103 25.17 8.81 -2.58
C PRO A 103 26.70 8.80 -2.69
N MET A 104 27.23 7.78 -3.38
CA MET A 104 28.65 7.61 -3.67
C MET A 104 28.81 7.13 -5.11
N ALA A 105 29.73 7.70 -5.87
CA ALA A 105 29.98 7.35 -7.27
C ALA A 105 31.40 6.86 -7.47
N VAL A 106 31.55 6.00 -8.48
CA VAL A 106 32.81 5.74 -9.18
C VAL A 106 32.58 6.01 -10.66
N ASP A 107 33.29 7.01 -11.18
CA ASP A 107 33.22 7.45 -12.57
C ASP A 107 34.47 6.97 -13.33
N GLY A 108 34.34 6.71 -14.63
CA GLY A 108 35.47 6.32 -15.45
C GLY A 108 35.25 6.43 -16.97
N GLY A 109 36.35 6.72 -17.66
CA GLY A 109 36.41 6.92 -19.11
C GLY A 109 35.88 8.29 -19.55
N ALA A 110 36.45 8.80 -20.64
CA ALA A 110 36.02 10.01 -21.32
C ALA A 110 36.19 9.83 -22.85
N GLU A 111 35.25 10.34 -23.63
CA GLU A 111 35.23 10.32 -25.10
C GLU A 111 35.21 11.76 -25.66
N VAL A 112 36.03 12.64 -25.08
CA VAL A 112 36.25 14.02 -25.54
C VAL A 112 37.73 14.27 -25.83
N SER A 113 38.07 15.47 -26.31
CA SER A 113 39.49 15.86 -26.51
C SER A 113 40.29 15.72 -25.20
N GLU A 114 41.60 15.48 -25.27
CA GLU A 114 42.44 15.38 -24.04
C GLU A 114 42.36 16.66 -23.19
N GLU A 115 42.25 17.83 -23.81
CA GLU A 115 42.08 19.11 -23.12
C GLU A 115 40.75 19.17 -22.35
N ASP A 116 39.64 18.79 -23.00
CA ASP A 116 38.33 18.75 -22.36
C ASP A 116 38.27 17.64 -21.28
N ALA A 117 38.91 16.50 -21.50
CA ALA A 117 38.99 15.41 -20.53
C ALA A 117 39.80 15.81 -19.28
N LEU A 118 40.89 16.56 -19.44
CA LEU A 118 41.72 17.03 -18.32
C LEU A 118 41.09 18.18 -17.52
N THR A 119 40.23 18.98 -18.15
CA THR A 119 39.59 20.16 -17.54
C THR A 119 38.16 19.90 -17.08
N MET A 120 37.53 18.83 -17.55
CA MET A 120 36.14 18.54 -17.23
C MET A 120 35.89 17.05 -16.97
N GLY A 121 36.66 16.13 -17.52
CA GLY A 121 36.49 14.70 -17.25
C GLY A 121 36.92 14.31 -15.83
N HIS A 122 36.33 13.24 -15.31
CA HIS A 122 36.76 12.64 -14.04
C HIS A 122 36.79 11.11 -14.13
N GLU A 123 37.89 10.53 -13.64
CA GLU A 123 38.03 9.10 -13.40
C GLU A 123 38.39 8.92 -11.92
N GLY A 124 37.53 8.27 -11.15
CA GLY A 124 37.74 8.10 -9.71
C GLY A 124 36.46 7.93 -8.91
N ALA A 125 36.62 7.90 -7.58
CA ALA A 125 35.52 7.72 -6.63
C ALA A 125 35.25 8.99 -5.80
N GLY A 126 33.99 9.28 -5.52
CA GLY A 126 33.59 10.43 -4.72
C GLY A 126 32.26 10.27 -4.01
N LEU A 127 32.12 10.97 -2.89
CA LEU A 127 30.84 11.14 -2.21
C LEU A 127 30.05 12.25 -2.91
N GLY A 128 28.74 12.10 -2.96
CA GLY A 128 27.83 13.19 -3.29
C GLY A 128 27.29 13.89 -2.05
N ASP A 129 26.26 14.71 -2.27
CA ASP A 129 25.66 15.48 -1.20
C ASP A 129 24.79 14.62 -0.28
N LEU A 130 25.05 14.71 1.04
CA LEU A 130 24.14 14.24 2.07
C LEU A 130 22.79 14.96 1.93
N SER A 131 21.72 14.19 1.82
CA SER A 131 20.37 14.72 1.85
C SER A 131 19.65 14.40 3.15
N VAL A 132 18.87 15.36 3.64
CA VAL A 132 17.91 15.17 4.73
C VAL A 132 16.59 15.81 4.30
N GLY A 133 15.48 15.12 4.54
CA GLY A 133 14.18 15.59 4.11
C GLY A 133 13.05 14.87 4.82
N GLY A 134 11.85 15.06 4.29
CA GLY A 134 10.67 14.39 4.77
C GLY A 134 9.49 14.56 3.85
N ARG A 135 8.44 13.79 4.12
CA ARG A 135 7.16 13.82 3.43
C ARG A 135 6.03 13.93 4.44
N VAL A 136 4.95 14.55 3.99
CA VAL A 136 3.72 14.72 4.76
C VAL A 136 2.54 14.20 3.96
N LYS A 137 1.79 13.23 4.51
CA LYS A 137 0.49 12.82 3.97
C LYS A 137 -0.56 13.87 4.35
N LEU A 138 -1.15 14.51 3.34
CA LEU A 138 -2.13 15.58 3.54
C LEU A 138 -3.56 15.05 3.64
N ALA A 139 -3.94 14.19 2.69
CA ALA A 139 -5.31 13.72 2.55
C ALA A 139 -5.34 12.36 1.86
N GLU A 140 -6.38 11.60 2.19
CA GLU A 140 -6.69 10.28 1.65
C GLU A 140 -8.21 10.24 1.46
N ALA A 141 -8.65 10.02 0.23
CA ALA A 141 -10.07 10.06 -0.16
C ALA A 141 -10.34 8.96 -1.19
N GLY A 142 -10.88 7.84 -0.72
CA GLY A 142 -11.03 6.64 -1.54
C GLY A 142 -9.67 6.17 -2.09
N PRO A 143 -9.52 5.97 -3.42
CA PRO A 143 -8.27 5.49 -3.99
C PRO A 143 -7.18 6.55 -4.10
N LEU A 144 -7.49 7.84 -3.86
CA LEU A 144 -6.55 8.95 -4.04
C LEU A 144 -5.88 9.33 -2.71
N THR A 145 -4.55 9.37 -2.72
CA THR A 145 -3.75 9.93 -1.62
C THR A 145 -2.89 11.08 -2.12
N LEU A 146 -2.82 12.16 -1.35
CA LEU A 146 -2.04 13.37 -1.66
C LEU A 146 -1.06 13.69 -0.53
N GLY A 147 0.09 14.25 -0.90
CA GLY A 147 1.10 14.69 0.06
C GLY A 147 2.05 15.75 -0.46
N LEU A 148 2.88 16.23 0.45
CA LEU A 148 3.97 17.16 0.19
C LEU A 148 5.29 16.50 0.58
N HIS A 149 6.38 16.94 -0.02
CA HIS A 149 7.72 16.55 0.43
C HIS A 149 8.71 17.71 0.29
N ALA A 150 9.76 17.66 1.11
CA ALA A 150 10.87 18.59 1.02
C ALA A 150 12.20 17.94 1.41
N ASP A 151 13.27 18.28 0.71
CA ASP A 151 14.62 17.77 0.91
C ASP A 151 15.65 18.89 0.83
N ALA A 152 16.60 18.87 1.74
CA ALA A 152 17.79 19.71 1.72
C ALA A 152 19.03 18.84 1.41
N TYR A 153 19.87 19.32 0.49
CA TYR A 153 21.11 18.66 0.07
C TYR A 153 22.28 19.52 0.51
N ALA A 154 23.08 18.99 1.44
CA ALA A 154 24.23 19.70 1.99
C ALA A 154 25.43 19.55 1.06
N PRO A 155 26.16 20.65 0.75
CA PRO A 155 27.31 20.66 -0.17
C PRO A 155 28.52 19.96 0.45
N THR A 156 28.43 18.63 0.50
CA THR A 156 29.36 17.72 1.17
C THR A 156 30.04 16.81 0.16
N GLY A 157 29.49 16.73 -1.05
CA GLY A 157 30.07 15.99 -2.16
C GLY A 157 31.32 16.63 -2.73
N LYS A 158 32.15 15.80 -3.34
CA LYS A 158 33.27 16.26 -4.16
C LYS A 158 32.75 16.71 -5.52
N ARG A 159 33.30 17.80 -6.07
CA ARG A 159 32.79 18.41 -7.31
C ARG A 159 32.94 17.47 -8.49
N GLU A 160 34.05 16.74 -8.50
CA GLU A 160 34.47 15.82 -9.56
C GLU A 160 33.54 14.59 -9.62
N ALA A 161 32.80 14.30 -8.55
CA ALA A 161 31.96 13.12 -8.44
C ALA A 161 30.61 13.24 -9.17
N TYR A 162 30.27 14.41 -9.70
CA TYR A 162 28.99 14.71 -10.35
C TYR A 162 27.71 14.31 -9.56
N LEU A 163 27.82 14.22 -8.23
CA LEU A 163 26.74 13.75 -7.33
C LEU A 163 26.29 14.82 -6.33
N GLY A 164 26.76 16.06 -6.49
CA GLY A 164 26.54 17.13 -5.54
C GLY A 164 26.83 18.49 -6.12
N GLU A 165 26.35 19.52 -5.42
CA GLU A 165 26.50 20.92 -5.78
C GLU A 165 27.37 21.63 -4.73
N GLY A 166 28.12 22.64 -5.14
CA GLY A 166 28.95 23.43 -4.23
C GLY A 166 28.14 24.32 -3.27
N THR A 167 26.81 24.28 -3.32
CA THR A 167 25.90 25.09 -2.52
C THR A 167 24.71 24.27 -2.02
N LEU A 168 24.08 24.73 -0.95
CA LEU A 168 22.82 24.14 -0.46
C LEU A 168 21.76 24.15 -1.57
N ARG A 169 21.16 22.99 -1.83
CA ARG A 169 19.98 22.83 -2.67
C ARG A 169 18.79 22.43 -1.83
N VAL A 170 17.64 23.04 -2.09
CA VAL A 170 16.36 22.68 -1.45
C VAL A 170 15.36 22.28 -2.52
N LYS A 171 14.81 21.07 -2.39
CA LYS A 171 13.74 20.55 -3.25
C LYS A 171 12.44 20.52 -2.44
N ALA A 172 11.36 21.06 -2.99
CA ALA A 172 10.04 20.99 -2.40
C ALA A 172 9.02 20.62 -3.47
N GLY A 173 8.09 19.73 -3.15
CA GLY A 173 7.17 19.21 -4.14
C GLY A 173 5.88 18.65 -3.57
N ILE A 174 5.02 18.26 -4.50
CA ILE A 174 3.75 17.61 -4.25
C ILE A 174 3.80 16.21 -4.85
N SER A 175 3.15 15.26 -4.18
CA SER A 175 3.05 13.88 -4.65
C SER A 175 1.59 13.42 -4.56
N GLY A 176 1.15 12.66 -5.55
CA GLY A 176 -0.16 12.04 -5.58
C GLY A 176 -0.06 10.58 -6.00
N MET A 177 -0.92 9.75 -5.44
CA MET A 177 -1.05 8.36 -5.85
C MET A 177 -2.51 7.97 -5.96
N VAL A 178 -2.82 7.11 -6.93
CA VAL A 178 -4.16 6.54 -7.13
C VAL A 178 -4.08 5.04 -7.37
N GLU A 179 -4.93 4.30 -6.66
CA GLU A 179 -5.09 2.86 -6.84
C GLU A 179 -6.24 2.57 -7.83
N VAL A 180 -5.95 1.77 -8.85
CA VAL A 180 -6.90 1.39 -9.90
C VAL A 180 -6.80 -0.12 -10.16
N GLY A 181 -7.63 -0.90 -9.46
CA GLY A 181 -7.60 -2.36 -9.52
C GLY A 181 -6.25 -2.90 -9.03
N PRO A 182 -5.51 -3.71 -9.82
CA PRO A 182 -4.20 -4.22 -9.42
C PRO A 182 -3.04 -3.22 -9.66
N ALA A 183 -3.35 -2.01 -10.14
CA ALA A 183 -2.36 -1.01 -10.51
C ALA A 183 -2.32 0.15 -9.51
N LEU A 184 -1.12 0.60 -9.16
CA LEU A 184 -0.86 1.83 -8.44
C LEU A 184 -0.22 2.81 -9.43
N LEU A 185 -0.82 3.98 -9.59
CA LEU A 185 -0.24 5.09 -10.35
C LEU A 185 0.23 6.15 -9.36
N VAL A 186 1.45 6.64 -9.55
CA VAL A 186 2.07 7.65 -8.68
C VAL A 186 2.70 8.74 -9.53
N ALA A 187 2.58 9.98 -9.06
CA ALA A 187 3.19 11.13 -9.69
C ALA A 187 3.74 12.08 -8.63
N ASP A 188 4.93 12.63 -8.89
CA ASP A 188 5.48 13.73 -8.11
C ASP A 188 5.92 14.88 -9.02
N GLY A 189 5.74 16.09 -8.50
CA GLY A 189 6.17 17.32 -9.14
C GLY A 189 6.85 18.21 -8.12
N ALA A 190 8.07 18.63 -8.41
CA ALA A 190 8.90 19.32 -7.44
C ALA A 190 9.74 20.44 -8.04
N TYR A 191 9.95 21.49 -7.26
CA TYR A 191 10.85 22.58 -7.57
C TYR A 191 12.13 22.44 -6.73
N ALA A 192 13.29 22.42 -7.39
CA ALA A 192 14.58 22.40 -6.73
C ALA A 192 15.26 23.77 -6.85
N GLY A 193 15.16 24.55 -5.78
CA GLY A 193 15.84 25.83 -5.63
C GLY A 193 17.34 25.63 -5.40
N ARG A 194 18.15 26.29 -6.23
CA ARG A 194 19.62 26.28 -6.16
C ARG A 194 20.18 27.59 -6.72
N ARG A 195 21.45 27.86 -6.44
CA ARG A 195 22.15 29.02 -7.00
C ARG A 195 22.28 28.87 -8.52
N THR A 196 22.06 29.97 -9.23
CA THR A 196 22.30 30.01 -10.67
C THR A 196 23.76 30.28 -10.96
N ASP A 197 24.41 29.40 -11.70
CA ASP A 197 25.78 29.56 -12.19
C ASP A 197 25.82 29.28 -13.69
N ASP A 198 26.43 30.19 -14.45
CA ASP A 198 26.63 30.06 -15.89
C ASP A 198 27.89 29.23 -16.15
N THR A 199 27.74 28.12 -16.86
CA THR A 199 28.86 27.21 -17.15
C THR A 199 29.60 27.58 -18.43
N GLY A 200 29.13 28.57 -19.18
CA GLY A 200 29.68 28.88 -20.51
C GLY A 200 29.51 27.78 -21.55
N LEU A 201 28.66 26.78 -21.27
CA LEU A 201 28.26 25.68 -22.15
C LEU A 201 26.76 25.73 -22.43
N ASP A 202 26.22 24.78 -23.21
CA ASP A 202 24.77 24.70 -23.50
C ASP A 202 23.91 24.29 -22.29
N TYR A 203 24.52 24.14 -21.11
CA TYR A 203 23.84 23.85 -19.85
C TYR A 203 24.07 24.97 -18.83
N LYS A 204 23.00 25.36 -18.13
CA LYS A 204 23.07 26.34 -17.05
C LYS A 204 22.69 25.68 -15.74
N ILE A 205 23.50 25.84 -14.70
CA ILE A 205 23.10 25.44 -13.36
C ILE A 205 22.07 26.45 -12.90
N GLU A 206 20.82 26.01 -12.71
CA GLU A 206 19.71 26.88 -12.37
C GLU A 206 18.64 26.10 -11.59
N PRO A 207 17.65 26.78 -10.97
CA PRO A 207 16.52 26.08 -10.38
C PRO A 207 15.83 25.16 -11.38
N THR A 208 15.41 23.98 -10.95
CA THR A 208 14.79 22.98 -11.83
C THR A 208 13.37 22.65 -11.41
N PHE A 209 12.58 22.21 -12.38
CA PHE A 209 11.34 21.48 -12.15
C PHE A 209 11.56 20.01 -12.48
N ASP A 210 11.21 19.16 -11.53
CA ASP A 210 11.18 17.72 -11.68
C ASP A 210 9.72 17.29 -11.85
N LEU A 211 9.46 16.41 -12.82
CA LEU A 211 8.16 15.77 -13.02
C LEU A 211 8.40 14.28 -13.20
N ASN A 212 7.93 13.48 -12.27
CA ASN A 212 8.12 12.04 -12.29
C ASN A 212 6.78 11.32 -12.26
N LEU A 213 6.67 10.27 -13.05
CA LEU A 213 5.50 9.40 -13.12
C LEU A 213 5.94 7.97 -12.86
N GLY A 214 5.16 7.22 -12.12
CA GLY A 214 5.37 5.83 -11.81
C GLY A 214 4.09 5.03 -11.97
N ALA A 215 4.23 3.79 -12.42
CA ALA A 215 3.18 2.80 -12.43
C ALA A 215 3.73 1.50 -11.83
N VAL A 216 2.93 0.87 -10.98
CA VAL A 216 3.21 -0.45 -10.39
C VAL A 216 2.02 -1.33 -10.68
N VAL A 217 2.24 -2.54 -11.19
CA VAL A 217 1.19 -3.52 -11.46
C VAL A 217 1.55 -4.82 -10.76
N GLY A 218 0.68 -5.28 -9.85
CA GLY A 218 0.85 -6.55 -9.16
C GLY A 218 0.58 -7.73 -10.09
N LEU A 219 1.60 -8.53 -10.42
CA LEU A 219 1.43 -9.79 -11.15
C LEU A 219 1.08 -10.93 -10.18
N TRP A 220 1.83 -11.00 -9.09
CA TRP A 220 1.55 -11.82 -7.93
C TRP A 220 1.65 -10.91 -6.72
N PRO A 221 0.50 -10.40 -6.23
CA PRO A 221 0.47 -9.57 -5.03
C PRO A 221 1.29 -10.23 -3.91
N ASP A 222 2.07 -9.42 -3.20
CA ASP A 222 2.98 -9.83 -2.11
C ASP A 222 4.23 -10.63 -2.52
N ARG A 223 4.48 -10.82 -3.83
CA ARG A 223 5.70 -11.49 -4.33
C ARG A 223 6.38 -10.77 -5.47
N LEU A 224 5.62 -10.29 -6.45
CA LEU A 224 6.16 -9.69 -7.67
C LEU A 224 5.24 -8.61 -8.23
N ASN A 225 5.80 -7.41 -8.33
CA ASN A 225 5.23 -6.30 -9.06
C ASN A 225 6.07 -5.98 -10.30
N LEU A 226 5.43 -5.54 -11.39
CA LEU A 226 6.11 -4.85 -12.48
C LEU A 226 6.06 -3.35 -12.26
N THR A 227 7.13 -2.65 -12.60
CA THR A 227 7.24 -1.20 -12.48
C THR A 227 7.59 -0.56 -13.80
N ALA A 228 7.03 0.62 -14.01
CA ALA A 228 7.48 1.55 -15.03
C ALA A 228 7.60 2.93 -14.40
N ALA A 229 8.63 3.69 -14.76
CA ALA A 229 8.78 5.06 -14.31
C ALA A 229 9.31 5.96 -15.42
N LEU A 230 8.93 7.22 -15.34
CA LEU A 230 9.42 8.30 -16.19
C LEU A 230 9.96 9.37 -15.26
N LEU A 231 11.28 9.58 -15.28
CA LEU A 231 11.94 10.58 -14.46
C LEU A 231 12.33 11.75 -15.36
N THR A 232 11.97 12.98 -15.00
CA THR A 232 12.34 14.15 -15.80
C THR A 232 12.78 15.32 -14.93
N ARG A 233 13.72 16.10 -15.45
CA ARG A 233 14.24 17.33 -14.84
C ARG A 233 14.46 18.37 -15.92
N GLY A 234 13.93 19.58 -15.74
CA GLY A 234 14.14 20.70 -16.66
C GLY A 234 14.56 21.97 -15.93
N GLY A 235 15.45 22.76 -16.54
CA GLY A 235 15.78 24.10 -16.04
C GLY A 235 14.56 25.02 -16.08
N ALA A 236 14.30 25.76 -15.00
CA ALA A 236 13.11 26.61 -14.87
C ALA A 236 13.03 27.71 -15.94
N SER A 237 14.16 28.16 -16.47
CA SER A 237 14.26 29.15 -17.55
C SER A 237 14.78 28.60 -18.88
N SER A 238 15.17 27.32 -18.92
CA SER A 238 15.85 26.70 -20.07
C SER A 238 15.15 25.44 -20.60
N LEU A 239 13.81 25.39 -20.51
CA LEU A 239 13.02 24.26 -21.00
C LEU A 239 13.11 24.03 -22.53
N SER A 240 13.52 25.03 -23.30
CA SER A 240 13.63 24.95 -24.77
C SER A 240 15.05 24.72 -25.28
N THR A 241 16.08 24.78 -24.42
CA THR A 241 17.47 24.55 -24.83
C THR A 241 17.81 23.05 -24.77
N ARG A 242 18.58 22.58 -25.76
CA ARG A 242 19.16 21.23 -25.72
C ARG A 242 20.16 21.16 -24.56
N GLY A 243 20.23 20.02 -23.87
CA GLY A 243 20.99 19.93 -22.61
C GLY A 243 20.22 20.43 -21.37
N GLY A 244 19.21 21.30 -21.54
CA GLY A 244 18.42 21.88 -20.44
C GLY A 244 17.28 21.01 -19.90
N ARG A 245 17.00 19.87 -20.54
CA ARG A 245 15.97 18.90 -20.15
C ARG A 245 16.52 17.48 -20.13
N SER A 246 16.58 16.91 -18.95
CA SER A 246 16.99 15.53 -18.71
C SER A 246 15.75 14.67 -18.54
N GLY A 247 15.84 13.41 -18.97
CA GLY A 247 14.72 12.50 -18.87
C GLY A 247 15.12 11.05 -19.09
N GLU A 248 14.55 10.15 -18.31
CA GLU A 248 14.82 8.72 -18.40
C GLU A 248 13.53 7.92 -18.24
N GLY A 249 13.35 6.93 -19.11
CA GLY A 249 12.31 5.90 -18.97
C GLY A 249 12.91 4.65 -18.32
N LEU A 250 12.23 4.14 -17.29
CA LEU A 250 12.62 2.97 -16.52
C LEU A 250 11.54 1.89 -16.62
N ILE A 251 11.96 0.63 -16.70
CA ILE A 251 11.11 -0.53 -16.46
C ILE A 251 11.80 -1.46 -15.47
N GLY A 252 11.03 -2.14 -14.64
CA GLY A 252 11.60 -3.00 -13.62
C GLY A 252 10.60 -3.95 -12.98
N ALA A 253 11.06 -4.59 -11.93
CA ALA A 253 10.28 -5.47 -11.09
C ALA A 253 10.61 -5.25 -9.62
N GLN A 254 9.61 -5.37 -8.76
CA GLN A 254 9.77 -5.41 -7.30
C GLN A 254 9.50 -6.82 -6.83
N ILE A 255 10.43 -7.38 -6.07
CA ILE A 255 10.39 -8.74 -5.55
C ILE A 255 10.30 -8.68 -4.03
N PHE A 256 9.32 -9.38 -3.49
CA PHE A 256 9.08 -9.51 -2.06
C PHE A 256 9.37 -10.97 -1.67
N PRO A 257 10.43 -11.24 -0.87
CA PRO A 257 10.82 -12.60 -0.51
C PRO A 257 9.82 -13.35 0.39
N GLY A 258 8.75 -12.70 0.86
CA GLY A 258 7.76 -13.27 1.77
C GLY A 258 8.14 -13.20 3.25
N ASP A 259 9.22 -12.51 3.60
CA ASP A 259 9.64 -12.25 4.99
C ASP A 259 8.92 -11.04 5.63
N GLY A 260 8.00 -10.40 4.90
CA GLY A 260 7.22 -9.23 5.32
C GLY A 260 8.04 -7.96 5.60
N SER A 261 9.36 -7.99 5.35
CA SER A 261 10.27 -6.91 5.75
C SER A 261 11.30 -6.54 4.70
N SER A 262 11.44 -7.33 3.63
CA SER A 262 12.39 -7.04 2.55
C SER A 262 11.68 -6.78 1.22
N GLN A 263 12.21 -5.80 0.49
CA GLN A 263 11.85 -5.51 -0.89
C GLN A 263 13.14 -5.41 -1.71
N TRP A 264 13.15 -6.05 -2.88
CA TRP A 264 14.19 -5.91 -3.89
C TRP A 264 13.61 -5.25 -5.12
N ASP A 265 14.29 -4.25 -5.68
CA ASP A 265 13.90 -3.66 -6.97
C ASP A 265 15.02 -3.89 -7.99
N LEU A 266 14.64 -4.33 -9.18
CA LEU A 266 15.56 -4.59 -10.29
C LEU A 266 15.00 -3.89 -11.51
N GLY A 267 15.82 -3.11 -12.21
CA GLY A 267 15.32 -2.45 -13.40
C GLY A 267 16.40 -1.99 -14.36
N VAL A 268 15.93 -1.60 -15.54
CA VAL A 268 16.74 -1.05 -16.61
C VAL A 268 16.12 0.26 -17.10
N GLY A 269 16.98 1.12 -17.63
CA GLY A 269 16.64 2.47 -18.00
C GLY A 269 17.28 2.90 -19.30
N LYS A 270 16.66 3.89 -19.94
CA LYS A 270 17.22 4.59 -21.09
C LYS A 270 16.78 6.05 -21.09
N GLY A 271 17.74 6.93 -21.35
CA GLY A 271 17.52 8.35 -21.57
C GLY A 271 16.58 8.60 -22.75
N ILE A 272 15.63 9.51 -22.54
CA ILE A 272 14.62 9.92 -23.52
C ILE A 272 14.74 11.41 -23.92
N ALA A 273 15.72 12.10 -23.35
CA ALA A 273 16.05 13.49 -23.64
C ALA A 273 17.57 13.67 -23.57
N ASP A 274 18.10 14.73 -24.18
CA ASP A 274 19.54 14.96 -24.32
C ASP A 274 20.13 15.84 -23.20
N GLY A 275 19.45 15.92 -22.05
CA GLY A 275 19.88 16.69 -20.89
C GLY A 275 20.93 16.00 -20.04
N VAL A 276 21.60 16.78 -19.20
CA VAL A 276 22.61 16.26 -18.29
C VAL A 276 22.01 15.23 -17.31
N GLY A 277 22.60 14.03 -17.22
CA GLY A 277 22.08 12.94 -16.41
C GLY A 277 21.16 11.97 -17.14
N SER A 278 20.73 12.29 -18.36
CA SER A 278 20.08 11.32 -19.24
C SER A 278 21.10 10.30 -19.72
N THR A 279 20.92 9.03 -19.35
CA THR A 279 21.90 7.98 -19.65
C THR A 279 21.62 7.33 -21.00
N ALA A 280 22.64 6.90 -21.72
CA ALA A 280 22.45 6.05 -22.90
C ALA A 280 21.83 4.69 -22.50
N PHE A 281 22.16 4.21 -21.30
CA PHE A 281 21.62 3.01 -20.68
C PHE A 281 21.88 3.00 -19.18
N ARG A 282 20.96 2.41 -18.42
CA ARG A 282 21.09 2.14 -16.99
C ARG A 282 20.61 0.74 -16.63
N TYR A 283 21.21 0.16 -15.60
CA TYR A 283 20.54 -0.85 -14.76
C TYR A 283 20.69 -0.49 -13.29
N TYR A 284 19.75 -0.94 -12.46
CA TYR A 284 19.80 -0.75 -11.02
C TYR A 284 19.35 -2.00 -10.26
N VAL A 285 19.87 -2.11 -9.04
CA VAL A 285 19.47 -3.08 -8.02
C VAL A 285 19.26 -2.29 -6.72
N ALA A 286 18.05 -2.33 -6.18
CA ALA A 286 17.73 -1.77 -4.89
C ALA A 286 17.38 -2.87 -3.89
N TYR A 287 17.75 -2.65 -2.64
CA TYR A 287 17.27 -3.39 -1.50
C TYR A 287 16.71 -2.41 -0.48
N THR A 288 15.51 -2.68 0.01
CA THR A 288 14.89 -1.93 1.10
C THR A 288 14.44 -2.90 2.17
N TRP A 289 14.97 -2.74 3.36
CA TRP A 289 14.47 -3.38 4.56
C TRP A 289 13.49 -2.45 5.27
N VAL A 290 12.38 -3.00 5.75
CA VAL A 290 11.28 -2.32 6.42
C VAL A 290 11.06 -3.00 7.77
N ARG A 291 11.17 -2.22 8.85
CA ARG A 291 10.60 -2.58 10.14
C ARG A 291 9.15 -2.11 10.15
N PRO A 292 8.15 -3.02 10.18
CA PRO A 292 6.76 -2.63 10.31
C PRO A 292 6.50 -1.91 11.65
N PRO A 293 5.42 -1.13 11.75
CA PRO A 293 5.07 -0.47 13.00
C PRO A 293 4.80 -1.52 14.08
N ASP A 294 5.11 -1.18 15.34
CA ASP A 294 4.84 -2.09 16.45
C ASP A 294 3.33 -2.34 16.53
N ALA A 295 2.92 -3.60 16.69
CA ALA A 295 1.50 -3.93 16.80
C ALA A 295 0.88 -3.15 17.97
N PRO A 296 -0.34 -2.61 17.82
CA PRO A 296 -1.02 -1.99 18.94
C PRO A 296 -1.06 -2.99 20.10
N PRO A 297 -0.85 -2.55 21.36
CA PRO A 297 -0.95 -3.44 22.50
C PRO A 297 -2.32 -4.13 22.43
N PRO A 298 -2.39 -5.44 22.74
CA PRO A 298 -3.66 -6.14 22.75
C PRO A 298 -4.64 -5.34 23.63
N PRO A 299 -5.94 -5.26 23.25
CA PRO A 299 -6.92 -4.59 24.08
C PRO A 299 -6.79 -5.15 25.52
N PRO A 300 -6.84 -4.29 26.55
CA PRO A 300 -6.76 -4.76 27.92
C PRO A 300 -7.80 -5.88 28.09
N PRO A 301 -7.44 -7.02 28.71
CA PRO A 301 -8.41 -8.08 28.95
C PRO A 301 -9.61 -7.43 29.61
N GLU A 302 -10.81 -7.65 29.03
CA GLU A 302 -12.06 -7.15 29.60
C GLU A 302 -11.99 -7.40 31.09
N SER A 303 -12.05 -6.31 31.87
CA SER A 303 -11.99 -6.41 33.31
C SER A 303 -13.13 -7.33 33.71
N GLN A 304 -12.79 -8.55 34.11
CA GLN A 304 -13.73 -9.49 34.68
C GLN A 304 -14.45 -8.72 35.76
N ILE A 305 -15.73 -8.43 35.52
CA ILE A 305 -16.60 -7.90 36.55
C ILE A 305 -16.49 -8.93 37.67
N LYS A 306 -15.81 -8.55 38.75
CA LYS A 306 -15.64 -9.36 39.93
C LYS A 306 -17.03 -9.49 40.56
N VAL A 307 -17.80 -10.46 40.10
CA VAL A 307 -18.96 -10.97 40.83
C VAL A 307 -18.39 -11.44 42.15
N THR A 308 -18.65 -10.68 43.20
CA THR A 308 -18.23 -11.03 44.55
C THR A 308 -19.17 -12.15 44.99
N GLU A 309 -18.72 -13.39 44.86
CA GLU A 309 -19.42 -14.55 45.40
C GLU A 309 -19.47 -14.42 46.93
N GLN A 310 -20.68 -14.19 47.44
CA GLN A 310 -21.00 -14.53 48.83
C GLN A 310 -21.02 -16.06 48.97
N PRO A 311 -20.61 -16.64 50.12
CA PRO A 311 -20.72 -18.07 50.33
C PRO A 311 -22.20 -18.49 50.25
N PRO A 312 -22.57 -19.50 49.44
CA PRO A 312 -23.94 -19.94 49.35
C PRO A 312 -24.39 -20.57 50.67
N GLU A 313 -25.59 -20.21 51.13
CA GLU A 313 -26.36 -21.07 52.04
C GLU A 313 -26.59 -22.44 51.38
N GLU A 314 -26.61 -23.47 52.22
CA GLU A 314 -26.82 -24.87 51.82
C GLU A 314 -28.27 -25.06 51.32
N ILE A 315 -28.46 -24.83 50.02
CA ILE A 315 -29.70 -25.17 49.32
C ILE A 315 -29.54 -26.60 48.81
N VAL A 316 -30.42 -27.48 49.31
CA VAL A 316 -30.58 -28.86 48.84
C VAL A 316 -30.74 -28.83 47.31
N PRO A 317 -29.99 -29.65 46.54
CA PRO A 317 -29.90 -29.50 45.10
C PRO A 317 -31.24 -29.81 44.44
N GLU A 318 -31.94 -28.77 44.02
CA GLU A 318 -32.87 -28.89 42.91
C GLU A 318 -32.01 -28.87 41.64
N GLN A 319 -32.11 -29.94 40.86
CA GLN A 319 -31.33 -30.13 39.65
C GLN A 319 -31.72 -29.03 38.64
N ILE A 320 -30.90 -27.98 38.54
CA ILE A 320 -30.95 -27.09 37.39
C ILE A 320 -30.18 -27.80 36.28
N GLU A 321 -30.95 -28.55 35.49
CA GLU A 321 -30.56 -28.96 34.16
C GLU A 321 -30.26 -27.69 33.38
N VAL A 322 -28.98 -27.46 33.07
CA VAL A 322 -28.60 -26.42 32.12
C VAL A 322 -29.20 -26.87 30.80
N GLU A 323 -30.31 -26.24 30.41
CA GLU A 323 -30.89 -26.41 29.10
C GLU A 323 -29.85 -25.92 28.09
N GLU A 324 -29.10 -26.87 27.54
CA GLU A 324 -28.19 -26.69 26.44
C GLU A 324 -29.06 -26.19 25.28
N LEU A 325 -29.12 -24.86 25.09
CA LEU A 325 -29.90 -24.26 24.01
C LEU A 325 -29.52 -25.02 22.74
N PRO A 326 -30.48 -25.69 22.07
CA PRO A 326 -30.16 -26.49 20.91
C PRO A 326 -29.44 -25.60 19.90
N PRO A 327 -28.40 -26.11 19.22
CA PRO A 327 -27.72 -25.35 18.16
C PRO A 327 -28.81 -24.82 17.23
N PRO A 328 -28.80 -23.52 16.88
CA PRO A 328 -29.90 -22.89 16.18
C PRO A 328 -30.23 -23.71 14.94
N GLU A 329 -31.39 -24.37 14.94
CA GLU A 329 -31.77 -25.32 13.90
C GLU A 329 -31.74 -24.60 12.55
N TRP A 330 -30.85 -25.07 11.67
CA TRP A 330 -30.81 -24.64 10.29
C TRP A 330 -32.08 -25.13 9.60
N LYS A 331 -32.71 -24.29 8.78
CA LYS A 331 -33.76 -24.80 7.90
C LYS A 331 -33.13 -25.83 6.94
N PRO A 332 -33.86 -26.87 6.51
CA PRO A 332 -33.29 -27.96 5.70
C PRO A 332 -32.49 -27.48 4.46
N ASP A 333 -32.97 -26.40 3.82
CA ASP A 333 -32.38 -25.84 2.60
C ASP A 333 -31.47 -24.61 2.83
N GLU A 334 -31.21 -24.24 4.09
CA GLU A 334 -30.40 -23.07 4.45
C GLU A 334 -28.93 -23.46 4.64
N LEU A 335 -28.07 -23.09 3.68
CA LEU A 335 -26.63 -23.37 3.71
C LEU A 335 -25.78 -22.20 4.21
N ALA A 336 -26.32 -20.98 4.15
CA ALA A 336 -25.67 -19.78 4.61
C ALA A 336 -26.72 -18.80 5.14
N ARG A 337 -26.35 -17.99 6.14
CA ARG A 337 -27.20 -16.91 6.67
C ARG A 337 -26.36 -15.77 7.22
N ILE A 338 -26.97 -14.58 7.28
CA ILE A 338 -26.37 -13.43 7.93
C ILE A 338 -26.59 -13.57 9.44
N GLN A 339 -25.52 -13.51 10.22
CA GLN A 339 -25.58 -13.33 11.67
C GLN A 339 -24.74 -12.12 12.04
N GLN A 340 -25.40 -11.05 12.49
CA GLN A 340 -24.74 -9.78 12.84
C GLN A 340 -23.83 -9.30 11.68
N ASP A 341 -22.52 -9.28 11.89
CA ASP A 341 -21.51 -8.81 10.94
C ASP A 341 -20.78 -9.97 10.23
N GLN A 342 -21.38 -11.15 10.16
CA GLN A 342 -20.82 -12.30 9.46
C GLN A 342 -21.84 -13.01 8.58
N ILE A 343 -21.35 -13.65 7.53
CA ILE A 343 -22.10 -14.66 6.78
C ILE A 343 -21.65 -16.03 7.29
N VAL A 344 -22.50 -16.67 8.08
CA VAL A 344 -22.21 -17.99 8.66
C VAL A 344 -22.68 -19.06 7.69
N ILE A 345 -21.80 -20.01 7.39
CA ILE A 345 -22.08 -21.18 6.56
C ILE A 345 -22.36 -22.40 7.43
N ARG A 346 -23.29 -23.25 7.00
CA ARG A 346 -23.61 -24.51 7.68
C ARG A 346 -22.54 -25.57 7.39
N ASP A 347 -22.24 -25.73 6.10
CA ASP A 347 -21.35 -26.78 5.60
C ASP A 347 -20.02 -26.14 5.16
N PRO A 348 -18.85 -26.61 5.65
CA PRO A 348 -17.54 -26.05 5.30
C PRO A 348 -17.24 -26.09 3.79
N ILE A 349 -16.46 -25.11 3.33
CA ILE A 349 -15.91 -25.12 1.97
C ILE A 349 -14.61 -25.94 1.97
N ASN A 350 -14.64 -27.08 1.28
CA ASN A 350 -13.56 -28.05 1.22
C ASN A 350 -12.74 -27.89 -0.06
N PHE A 351 -11.48 -28.31 0.01
CA PHE A 351 -10.51 -28.22 -1.08
C PHE A 351 -9.81 -29.56 -1.29
N GLU A 352 -9.31 -29.81 -2.50
CA GLU A 352 -8.39 -30.93 -2.72
C GLU A 352 -7.15 -30.79 -1.84
N PHE A 353 -6.59 -31.93 -1.43
CA PHE A 353 -5.51 -31.97 -0.46
C PHE A 353 -4.29 -31.16 -0.94
N GLY A 354 -3.88 -30.17 -0.14
CA GLY A 354 -2.72 -29.32 -0.41
C GLY A 354 -2.91 -28.32 -1.55
N THR A 355 -4.13 -28.12 -2.06
CA THR A 355 -4.40 -27.17 -3.17
C THR A 355 -5.47 -26.14 -2.79
N ASP A 356 -5.74 -25.23 -3.74
CA ASP A 356 -6.83 -24.25 -3.74
C ASP A 356 -8.01 -24.67 -4.64
N THR A 357 -8.03 -25.91 -5.14
CA THR A 357 -9.14 -26.46 -5.92
C THR A 357 -10.33 -26.74 -5.00
N ILE A 358 -11.43 -25.98 -5.13
CA ILE A 358 -12.67 -26.20 -4.37
C ILE A 358 -13.31 -27.52 -4.82
N LEU A 359 -13.74 -28.34 -3.85
CA LEU A 359 -14.42 -29.61 -4.15
C LEU A 359 -15.85 -29.38 -4.66
N PRO A 360 -16.36 -30.21 -5.58
CA PRO A 360 -17.70 -30.07 -6.13
C PRO A 360 -18.82 -30.01 -5.08
N GLU A 361 -18.70 -30.76 -3.97
CA GLU A 361 -19.69 -30.72 -2.88
C GLU A 361 -19.85 -29.34 -2.22
N SER A 362 -18.82 -28.50 -2.25
CA SER A 362 -18.82 -27.18 -1.60
C SER A 362 -19.40 -26.06 -2.48
N MET A 363 -19.70 -26.36 -3.75
CA MET A 363 -20.27 -25.39 -4.69
C MET A 363 -21.65 -24.89 -4.24
N ALA A 364 -22.47 -25.75 -3.63
CA ALA A 364 -23.78 -25.35 -3.13
C ALA A 364 -23.70 -24.31 -2.00
N THR A 365 -22.73 -24.46 -1.09
CA THR A 365 -22.47 -23.46 -0.04
C THR A 365 -21.99 -22.15 -0.65
N LEU A 366 -21.08 -22.22 -1.63
CA LEU A 366 -20.55 -21.04 -2.31
C LEU A 366 -21.67 -20.25 -3.03
N GLU A 367 -22.57 -20.97 -3.72
CA GLU A 367 -23.75 -20.39 -4.36
C GLU A 367 -24.71 -19.76 -3.35
N ALA A 368 -24.88 -20.36 -2.17
CA ALA A 368 -25.70 -19.78 -1.11
C ALA A 368 -25.11 -18.46 -0.57
N VAL A 369 -23.79 -18.37 -0.42
CA VAL A 369 -23.11 -17.12 -0.05
C VAL A 369 -23.27 -16.06 -1.15
N ALA A 370 -23.07 -16.44 -2.43
CA ALA A 370 -23.29 -15.53 -3.55
C ALA A 370 -24.74 -15.01 -3.58
N LYS A 371 -25.72 -15.88 -3.33
CA LYS A 371 -27.14 -15.53 -3.26
C LYS A 371 -27.41 -14.51 -2.15
N ILE A 372 -26.81 -14.65 -0.98
CA ILE A 372 -26.93 -13.63 0.09
C ILE A 372 -26.41 -12.28 -0.43
N LEU A 373 -25.24 -12.24 -1.06
CA LEU A 373 -24.71 -11.00 -1.59
C LEU A 373 -25.61 -10.42 -2.68
N HIS A 374 -26.27 -11.23 -3.51
CA HIS A 374 -27.24 -10.77 -4.50
C HIS A 374 -28.56 -10.29 -3.89
N ASP A 375 -29.01 -10.86 -2.78
CA ASP A 375 -30.29 -10.49 -2.17
C ASP A 375 -30.16 -9.29 -1.22
N HIS A 376 -28.95 -8.96 -0.78
CA HIS A 376 -28.68 -7.93 0.21
C HIS A 376 -27.77 -6.82 -0.35
N ALA A 377 -28.36 -5.78 -0.95
CA ALA A 377 -27.62 -4.61 -1.44
C ALA A 377 -27.03 -3.75 -0.31
N GLU A 378 -27.56 -3.86 0.91
CA GLU A 378 -27.05 -3.20 2.10
C GLU A 378 -25.68 -3.73 2.54
N ILE A 379 -25.24 -4.91 2.07
CA ILE A 379 -23.88 -5.39 2.33
C ILE A 379 -22.94 -4.70 1.35
N GLY A 380 -22.15 -3.74 1.83
CA GLY A 380 -21.22 -2.98 1.00
C GLY A 380 -19.99 -3.81 0.63
N HIS A 381 -19.30 -4.32 1.64
CA HIS A 381 -18.03 -5.03 1.48
C HIS A 381 -17.91 -6.18 2.49
N ILE A 382 -17.51 -7.36 1.99
CA ILE A 382 -17.10 -8.50 2.81
C ILE A 382 -15.59 -8.82 2.69
N VAL A 383 -15.01 -9.38 3.75
CA VAL A 383 -13.66 -9.94 3.77
C VAL A 383 -13.75 -11.46 3.92
N ILE A 384 -13.12 -12.19 3.01
CA ILE A 384 -13.03 -13.66 3.01
C ILE A 384 -11.71 -14.04 3.69
N GLU A 385 -11.78 -14.76 4.81
CA GLU A 385 -10.60 -15.16 5.59
C GLU A 385 -10.38 -16.66 5.51
N GLY A 386 -9.21 -17.06 5.02
CA GLY A 386 -8.77 -18.46 5.08
C GLY A 386 -7.94 -18.72 6.33
N HIS A 387 -8.22 -19.81 7.04
CA HIS A 387 -7.45 -20.26 8.20
C HIS A 387 -6.83 -21.64 7.94
N ALA A 388 -5.67 -21.89 8.53
CA ALA A 388 -4.97 -23.17 8.49
C ALA A 388 -4.82 -23.78 9.89
N SER A 389 -4.60 -25.10 9.96
CA SER A 389 -4.19 -25.75 11.21
C SER A 389 -2.72 -25.43 11.52
N GLU A 390 -2.27 -25.68 12.75
CA GLU A 390 -0.88 -25.50 13.19
C GLU A 390 0.12 -26.48 12.54
N GLU A 391 -0.36 -27.41 11.71
CA GLU A 391 0.48 -28.40 11.04
C GLU A 391 1.20 -27.77 9.84
N GLY A 392 2.53 -27.88 9.80
CA GLY A 392 3.34 -27.34 8.72
C GLY A 392 4.12 -26.11 9.14
N SER A 393 4.74 -25.43 8.16
CA SER A 393 5.40 -24.15 8.42
C SER A 393 4.39 -23.01 8.28
N PHE A 394 4.52 -21.99 9.12
CA PHE A 394 3.74 -20.76 9.03
C PHE A 394 3.68 -20.21 7.61
N ALA A 395 4.81 -20.14 6.91
CA ALA A 395 4.87 -19.63 5.54
C ALA A 395 4.03 -20.47 4.56
N TYR A 396 4.08 -21.80 4.67
CA TYR A 396 3.26 -22.70 3.86
C TYR A 396 1.77 -22.55 4.17
N ASN A 397 1.42 -22.46 5.45
CA ASN A 397 0.04 -22.32 5.92
C ASN A 397 -0.57 -20.96 5.54
N TYR A 398 0.22 -19.89 5.63
CA TYR A 398 -0.17 -18.57 5.18
C TYR A 398 -0.43 -18.55 3.68
N ASP A 399 0.51 -19.06 2.87
CA ASP A 399 0.35 -19.15 1.41
C ASP A 399 -0.90 -19.96 1.01
N LEU A 400 -1.08 -21.14 1.61
CA LEU A 400 -2.21 -22.03 1.30
C LEU A 400 -3.55 -21.42 1.71
N SER A 401 -3.62 -20.80 2.90
CA SER A 401 -4.83 -20.13 3.38
C SER A 401 -5.21 -18.93 2.49
N ASN A 402 -4.21 -18.17 2.02
CA ASN A 402 -4.43 -17.06 1.10
C ASN A 402 -4.90 -17.53 -0.29
N LEU A 403 -4.31 -18.59 -0.82
CA LEU A 403 -4.72 -19.19 -2.10
C LEU A 403 -6.16 -19.72 -2.05
N ARG A 404 -6.57 -20.36 -0.95
CA ARG A 404 -7.94 -20.85 -0.75
C ARG A 404 -8.96 -19.72 -0.63
N ALA A 405 -8.64 -18.67 0.12
CA ALA A 405 -9.48 -17.48 0.20
C ALA A 405 -9.65 -16.81 -1.18
N ARG A 406 -8.55 -16.75 -1.97
CA ARG A 406 -8.58 -16.28 -3.36
C ARG A 406 -9.44 -17.15 -4.27
N ALA A 407 -9.40 -18.48 -4.13
CA ALA A 407 -10.22 -19.38 -4.93
C ALA A 407 -11.72 -19.16 -4.69
N ILE A 408 -12.13 -18.96 -3.43
CA ILE A 408 -13.51 -18.61 -3.07
C ILE A 408 -13.89 -17.27 -3.67
N TRP A 409 -13.02 -16.25 -3.54
CA TRP A 409 -13.24 -14.93 -4.14
C TRP A 409 -13.46 -15.01 -5.66
N LYS A 410 -12.64 -15.78 -6.39
CA LYS A 410 -12.83 -16.04 -7.83
C LYS A 410 -14.17 -16.72 -8.10
N GLY A 411 -14.52 -17.73 -7.31
CA GLY A 411 -15.77 -18.46 -7.43
C GLY A 411 -17.00 -17.56 -7.25
N LEU A 412 -16.98 -16.65 -6.27
CA LEU A 412 -18.06 -15.68 -6.06
C LEU A 412 -18.17 -14.67 -7.21
N ILE A 413 -17.05 -14.25 -7.81
CA ILE A 413 -17.07 -13.40 -9.01
C ILE A 413 -17.71 -14.15 -10.17
N LEU A 414 -17.33 -15.41 -10.40
CA LEU A 414 -17.92 -16.24 -11.45
C LEU A 414 -19.42 -16.50 -11.22
N ALA A 415 -19.86 -16.52 -9.96
CA ALA A 415 -21.27 -16.54 -9.59
C ALA A 415 -21.98 -15.18 -9.78
N GLY A 416 -21.29 -14.15 -10.25
CA GLY A 416 -21.85 -12.85 -10.60
C GLY A 416 -21.83 -11.81 -9.48
N VAL A 417 -21.05 -12.02 -8.41
CA VAL A 417 -20.82 -11.00 -7.37
C VAL A 417 -19.76 -10.00 -7.86
N HIS A 418 -20.05 -8.70 -7.75
CA HIS A 418 -19.11 -7.68 -8.20
C HIS A 418 -17.80 -7.68 -7.37
N PRO A 419 -16.61 -7.60 -8.00
CA PRO A 419 -15.32 -7.68 -7.29
C PRO A 419 -15.13 -6.63 -6.20
N SER A 420 -15.68 -5.42 -6.36
CA SER A 420 -15.52 -4.35 -5.36
C SER A 420 -16.24 -4.61 -4.03
N ARG A 421 -17.14 -5.60 -3.98
CA ARG A 421 -17.88 -5.95 -2.76
C ARG A 421 -17.12 -6.96 -1.90
N MET A 422 -15.94 -7.39 -2.32
CA MET A 422 -15.24 -8.50 -1.70
C MET A 422 -13.73 -8.29 -1.70
N SER A 423 -13.09 -8.59 -0.59
CA SER A 423 -11.65 -8.78 -0.48
C SER A 423 -11.35 -10.15 0.15
N TYR A 424 -10.09 -10.59 0.12
CA TYR A 424 -9.69 -11.86 0.73
C TYR A 424 -8.33 -11.72 1.42
N ARG A 425 -8.10 -12.53 2.46
CA ARG A 425 -6.80 -12.64 3.15
C ARG A 425 -6.59 -14.04 3.74
N GLY A 426 -5.32 -14.45 3.84
CA GLY A 426 -4.92 -15.63 4.62
C GLY A 426 -4.55 -15.25 6.05
N MET A 427 -5.00 -16.05 7.03
CA MET A 427 -4.76 -15.82 8.46
C MET A 427 -3.82 -16.88 9.08
N SER A 428 -3.34 -17.86 8.30
CA SER A 428 -2.53 -19.00 8.79
C SER A 428 -3.12 -19.65 10.05
N GLU A 429 -2.28 -20.12 10.97
CA GLU A 429 -2.65 -20.63 12.29
C GLU A 429 -2.80 -19.54 13.38
N VAL A 430 -2.80 -18.24 13.04
CA VAL A 430 -2.70 -17.13 14.04
C VAL A 430 -3.95 -16.98 14.91
N VAL A 431 -5.11 -17.41 14.40
CA VAL A 431 -6.41 -17.29 15.10
C VAL A 431 -7.12 -18.65 15.12
N PRO A 432 -6.68 -19.60 15.96
CA PRO A 432 -7.33 -20.90 16.10
C PRO A 432 -8.69 -20.73 16.77
N LYS A 433 -9.70 -21.43 16.25
CA LYS A 433 -11.05 -21.45 16.83
C LYS A 433 -11.14 -22.38 18.03
N THR A 434 -10.41 -23.50 17.97
CA THR A 434 -10.33 -24.48 19.06
C THR A 434 -8.86 -24.75 19.37
N ALA A 435 -8.52 -24.77 20.66
CA ALA A 435 -7.22 -25.22 21.13
C ALA A 435 -7.20 -26.75 21.18
N GLY A 436 -6.23 -27.38 20.51
CA GLY A 436 -6.10 -28.83 20.48
C GLY A 436 -5.28 -29.29 19.28
N THR A 437 -4.57 -30.40 19.45
CA THR A 437 -3.69 -31.00 18.43
C THR A 437 -4.30 -32.28 17.83
N ASP A 438 -5.55 -32.60 18.18
CA ASP A 438 -6.29 -33.74 17.64
C ASP A 438 -6.96 -33.37 16.30
N GLU A 439 -7.24 -34.37 15.47
CA GLU A 439 -7.76 -34.15 14.11
C GLU A 439 -9.08 -33.37 14.08
N ALA A 440 -9.94 -33.50 15.09
CA ALA A 440 -11.20 -32.76 15.14
C ALA A 440 -10.95 -31.25 15.39
N SER A 441 -10.02 -30.92 16.28
CA SER A 441 -9.56 -29.55 16.51
C SER A 441 -8.88 -28.96 15.27
N LEU A 442 -7.99 -29.72 14.63
CA LEU A 442 -7.28 -29.30 13.43
C LEU A 442 -8.23 -29.07 12.24
N ALA A 443 -9.22 -29.95 12.07
CA ALA A 443 -10.27 -29.78 11.06
C ALA A 443 -11.11 -28.53 11.30
N THR A 444 -11.46 -28.23 12.56
CA THR A 444 -12.21 -27.01 12.92
C THR A 444 -11.41 -25.73 12.62
N ASN A 445 -10.08 -25.78 12.76
CA ASN A 445 -9.20 -24.65 12.49
C ASN A 445 -8.96 -24.41 10.98
N ARG A 446 -9.06 -25.45 10.15
CA ARG A 446 -9.04 -25.36 8.67
C ARG A 446 -10.39 -24.89 8.13
N ARG A 447 -10.69 -23.60 8.33
CA ARG A 447 -12.00 -23.00 8.02
C ARG A 447 -11.88 -21.75 7.16
N VAL A 448 -13.02 -21.31 6.65
CA VAL A 448 -13.17 -20.01 5.98
C VAL A 448 -14.25 -19.22 6.68
N GLU A 449 -13.98 -17.93 6.90
CA GLU A 449 -14.93 -16.99 7.49
C GLU A 449 -15.24 -15.85 6.52
N PHE A 450 -16.46 -15.32 6.62
CA PHE A 450 -16.94 -14.21 5.81
C PHE A 450 -17.38 -13.08 6.75
N HIS A 451 -16.59 -12.02 6.83
CA HIS A 451 -16.88 -10.87 7.68
C HIS A 451 -17.45 -9.73 6.85
N ILE A 452 -18.54 -9.13 7.31
CA ILE A 452 -19.15 -7.93 6.73
C ILE A 452 -18.45 -6.74 7.37
N VAL A 453 -17.70 -5.98 6.58
CA VAL A 453 -16.92 -4.83 7.08
C VAL A 453 -17.54 -3.48 6.75
N GLU A 454 -18.46 -3.45 5.78
CA GLU A 454 -19.16 -2.23 5.37
C GLU A 454 -20.62 -2.55 5.06
N ARG A 455 -21.53 -1.70 5.53
CA ARG A 455 -22.96 -1.75 5.21
C ARG A 455 -23.44 -0.39 4.71
N PHE A 456 -24.18 -0.38 3.61
CA PHE A 456 -24.83 0.82 3.10
C PHE A 456 -26.14 1.07 3.83
N THR A 457 -26.41 2.34 4.10
CA THR A 457 -27.71 2.79 4.61
C THR A 457 -28.63 3.20 3.45
N PRO A 458 -29.97 3.13 3.64
CA PRO A 458 -30.91 3.62 2.62
C PRO A 458 -30.70 5.08 2.21
N GLU A 459 -30.18 5.92 3.12
CA GLU A 459 -29.92 7.35 2.88
C GLU A 459 -28.72 7.58 1.94
N GLU A 460 -27.69 6.74 2.05
CA GLU A 460 -26.51 6.77 1.16
C GLU A 460 -26.84 6.29 -0.26
N GLY A 461 -27.89 5.47 -0.37
CA GLY A 461 -28.25 4.78 -1.60
C GLY A 461 -27.33 3.59 -1.91
N TYR A 462 -27.78 2.71 -2.80
CA TYR A 462 -27.05 1.50 -3.16
C TYR A 462 -26.30 1.69 -4.48
N PRO A 463 -24.99 1.37 -4.56
CA PRO A 463 -24.23 1.47 -5.79
C PRO A 463 -24.82 0.61 -6.91
N VAL A 464 -24.82 1.13 -8.14
CA VAL A 464 -25.15 0.36 -9.35
C VAL A 464 -23.85 -0.15 -9.96
N TYR A 465 -23.74 -1.46 -10.08
CA TYR A 465 -22.55 -2.09 -10.65
C TYR A 465 -22.64 -2.16 -12.18
N PRO A 466 -21.54 -2.22 -12.93
CA PRO A 466 -21.58 -2.55 -14.35
C PRO A 466 -22.13 -3.97 -14.55
N ALA A 467 -22.93 -4.19 -15.59
CA ALA A 467 -23.53 -5.51 -15.88
C ALA A 467 -22.51 -6.57 -16.30
N GLU A 468 -21.32 -6.14 -16.73
CA GLU A 468 -20.22 -7.01 -17.16
C GLU A 468 -18.90 -6.44 -16.65
N VAL A 469 -18.01 -7.32 -16.17
CA VAL A 469 -16.65 -6.98 -15.74
C VAL A 469 -15.65 -7.95 -16.34
N LEU A 470 -14.41 -7.52 -16.53
CA LEU A 470 -13.33 -8.42 -16.94
C LEU A 470 -12.76 -9.12 -15.70
N ALA A 471 -12.73 -10.45 -15.73
CA ALA A 471 -12.12 -11.25 -14.68
C ALA A 471 -10.62 -10.91 -14.55
N PRO A 472 -10.12 -10.48 -13.39
CA PRO A 472 -8.73 -10.01 -13.26
C PRO A 472 -7.64 -11.05 -13.57
N TRP A 473 -7.99 -12.34 -13.57
CA TRP A 473 -7.04 -13.43 -13.82
C TRP A 473 -7.04 -13.96 -15.25
N SER A 474 -8.19 -13.93 -15.96
CA SER A 474 -8.32 -14.46 -17.32
C SER A 474 -8.59 -13.40 -18.38
N GLY A 475 -9.05 -12.20 -17.97
CA GLY A 475 -9.54 -11.16 -18.88
C GLY A 475 -10.87 -11.51 -19.55
N GLU A 476 -11.52 -12.62 -19.17
CA GLU A 476 -12.82 -13.01 -19.70
C GLU A 476 -13.93 -12.15 -19.12
N THR A 477 -14.96 -11.88 -19.93
CA THR A 477 -16.12 -11.13 -19.49
C THR A 477 -17.01 -11.98 -18.58
N VAL A 478 -17.28 -11.48 -17.38
CA VAL A 478 -18.18 -12.09 -16.39
C VAL A 478 -19.41 -11.21 -16.22
N LYS A 479 -20.59 -11.81 -16.25
CA LYS A 479 -21.85 -11.11 -16.02
C LYS A 479 -22.06 -10.90 -14.53
N ILE A 480 -22.43 -9.67 -14.15
CA ILE A 480 -22.66 -9.27 -12.77
C ILE A 480 -24.16 -9.15 -12.50
N THR A 481 -24.60 -9.73 -11.39
CA THR A 481 -25.97 -9.62 -10.89
C THR A 481 -26.08 -8.40 -9.99
N GLN A 482 -27.02 -7.50 -10.29
CA GLN A 482 -27.30 -6.37 -9.41
C GLN A 482 -27.91 -6.87 -8.10
N PRO A 483 -27.41 -6.41 -6.94
CA PRO A 483 -28.02 -6.80 -5.70
C PRO A 483 -29.40 -6.17 -5.53
N LYS A 484 -30.33 -6.91 -4.93
CA LYS A 484 -31.68 -6.44 -4.62
C LYS A 484 -31.60 -5.41 -3.49
N GLN A 485 -32.24 -4.28 -3.72
CA GLN A 485 -32.36 -3.24 -2.70
C GLN A 485 -33.41 -3.66 -1.67
N PRO A 486 -33.19 -3.43 -0.37
CA PRO A 486 -34.22 -3.61 0.65
C PRO A 486 -35.47 -2.81 0.29
N GLU A 487 -36.65 -3.39 0.47
CA GLU A 487 -37.89 -2.62 0.39
C GLU A 487 -37.89 -1.56 1.50
N VAL A 488 -37.87 -0.30 1.12
CA VAL A 488 -37.97 0.81 2.08
C VAL A 488 -39.37 0.77 2.69
N ILE A 489 -39.49 0.22 3.89
CA ILE A 489 -40.69 0.40 4.72
C ILE A 489 -40.67 1.86 5.15
N VAL A 490 -41.37 2.71 4.40
CA VAL A 490 -41.61 4.10 4.79
C VAL A 490 -42.40 4.06 6.09
N ALA A 491 -41.74 4.26 7.23
CA ALA A 491 -42.44 4.50 8.47
C ALA A 491 -43.38 5.69 8.25
N PRO A 492 -44.65 5.63 8.69
CA PRO A 492 -45.54 6.77 8.60
C PRO A 492 -44.86 7.99 9.25
N PRO A 493 -45.07 9.21 8.73
CA PRO A 493 -44.44 10.41 9.29
C PRO A 493 -44.69 10.45 10.80
N PRO A 494 -43.72 10.92 11.61
CA PRO A 494 -43.91 11.03 13.05
C PRO A 494 -45.19 11.82 13.29
N LYS A 495 -46.10 11.25 14.08
CA LYS A 495 -47.37 11.90 14.44
C LYS A 495 -47.04 13.29 14.95
N THR A 496 -47.72 14.30 14.40
CA THR A 496 -47.61 15.67 14.88
C THR A 496 -47.99 15.73 16.36
N THR A 497 -47.54 16.77 17.08
CA THR A 497 -47.92 16.97 18.48
C THR A 497 -49.45 16.96 18.66
N GLU A 498 -50.18 17.41 17.64
CA GLU A 498 -51.65 17.40 17.58
C GLU A 498 -52.22 15.98 17.46
N GLU A 499 -51.67 15.15 16.56
CA GLU A 499 -52.06 13.74 16.39
C GLU A 499 -51.67 12.88 17.61
N MET A 500 -50.54 13.18 18.26
CA MET A 500 -50.15 12.54 19.52
C MET A 500 -51.09 12.93 20.67
N LEU A 501 -51.53 14.18 20.73
CA LEU A 501 -52.51 14.65 21.70
C LEU A 501 -53.90 14.03 21.47
N GLU A 502 -54.34 13.90 20.21
CA GLU A 502 -55.60 13.23 19.88
C GLU A 502 -55.58 11.73 20.22
N GLU A 503 -54.45 11.06 20.04
CA GLU A 503 -54.29 9.65 20.42
C GLU A 503 -54.23 9.45 21.94
N LEU A 504 -53.54 10.34 22.66
CA LEU A 504 -53.50 10.34 24.13
C LEU A 504 -54.84 10.73 24.76
N LEU A 505 -55.67 11.50 24.05
CA LEU A 505 -57.01 11.91 24.48
C LEU A 505 -58.13 11.03 23.91
N ASN A 506 -57.79 9.97 23.17
CA ASN A 506 -58.77 9.06 22.60
C ASN A 506 -59.49 8.30 23.74
N PRO A 507 -60.80 8.49 23.94
CA PRO A 507 -61.54 7.88 25.04
C PRO A 507 -61.60 6.36 24.97
N ASN A 508 -61.24 5.73 23.84
CA ASN A 508 -61.11 4.29 23.73
C ASN A 508 -59.81 3.72 24.32
N ASN A 509 -58.79 4.54 24.57
CA ASN A 509 -57.53 4.12 25.22
C ASN A 509 -57.60 4.13 26.76
N PHE A 510 -58.72 4.58 27.33
CA PHE A 510 -58.98 4.63 28.78
C PHE A 510 -60.08 3.64 29.21
N ARG A 511 -60.31 2.57 28.44
CA ARG A 511 -61.10 1.45 28.96
C ARG A 511 -60.18 0.60 29.81
N ASP A 512 -60.24 0.84 31.11
CA ASP A 512 -59.66 -0.02 32.12
C ASP A 512 -60.25 -1.43 31.99
N ASP A 513 -59.35 -2.39 31.80
CA ASP A 513 -59.55 -3.82 32.02
C ASP A 513 -59.75 -4.07 33.52
N ASP A 514 -60.91 -3.66 34.05
CA ASP A 514 -61.35 -4.05 35.39
C ASP A 514 -62.24 -5.31 35.25
N GLU A 515 -61.56 -6.46 35.36
CA GLU A 515 -61.95 -7.62 36.19
C GLU A 515 -63.33 -8.28 35.91
N GLU A 516 -63.36 -9.21 34.94
CA GLU A 516 -64.11 -10.47 35.09
C GLU A 516 -63.20 -11.49 35.80
N GLU A 517 -63.31 -11.59 37.13
CA GLU A 517 -62.93 -12.80 37.87
C GLU A 517 -63.72 -12.83 39.19
N ASP A 518 -65.00 -13.22 39.12
CA ASP A 518 -65.74 -13.65 40.31
C ASP A 518 -65.95 -15.17 40.25
N GLU A 519 -65.31 -15.82 41.21
CA GLU A 519 -65.17 -17.24 41.41
C GLU A 519 -66.50 -17.98 41.60
N GLU A 520 -66.47 -19.21 41.11
CA GLU A 520 -67.45 -20.28 41.23
C GLU A 520 -67.60 -20.75 42.69
N ALA A 521 -68.79 -20.58 43.31
CA ALA A 521 -69.16 -21.26 44.55
C ALA A 521 -70.69 -21.48 44.68
N PRO A 522 -71.15 -22.53 45.40
CA PRO A 522 -72.19 -23.43 44.93
C PRO A 522 -73.62 -23.11 45.39
N LYS A 523 -74.60 -23.63 44.63
CA LYS A 523 -76.03 -23.66 44.94
C LYS A 523 -76.34 -24.33 46.29
N PRO A 524 -77.34 -23.83 47.04
CA PRO A 524 -78.14 -24.65 47.92
C PRO A 524 -79.52 -24.95 47.32
N GLU A 525 -79.92 -26.20 47.45
CA GLU A 525 -81.28 -26.73 47.26
C GLU A 525 -82.24 -26.13 48.30
N GLU A 526 -83.45 -25.74 47.88
CA GLU A 526 -84.71 -26.46 48.16
C GLU A 526 -85.95 -25.58 47.87
N SER A 527 -86.83 -26.17 47.05
CA SER A 527 -88.30 -26.16 46.94
C SER A 527 -89.13 -25.56 48.11
N PRO A 528 -90.44 -25.23 47.95
CA PRO A 528 -91.40 -25.73 46.95
C PRO A 528 -92.13 -24.69 46.08
#